data_AF-A0A5D8YKP2-F1
#
_entry.id   AF-A0A5D8YKP2-F1
#
_cell.length_a   1.000
_cell.length_b   1.000
_cell.length_c   1.000
_cell.angle_alpha   90.00
_cell.angle_beta   90.00
_cell.angle_gamma   90.00
#
_symmetry.space_group_name_H-M   'P 1'
#
loop_
_entity.id
_entity.type
_entity.pdbx_description
1 polymer ?
#
loop_
_entity_poly.entity_id
_entity_poly.type
_entity_poly.pdbx_seq_one_letter_code
_entity_poly.pdbx_strand_id
1 'polypeptide(L)' 'MAVLSFEIEESEVSKIRTILKVLGAKKLKIKEDETKMTKEEFYAKIDRSIKQAAEGRVTTIRNKSELKSFLDNL' A
#
# COMPACT_ATOMS: atom_id res chain seq x y z
N MET A 1 -15.06 -3.14 15.31
CA MET A 1 -14.35 -4.20 14.55
C MET A 1 -12.87 -3.91 14.68
N ALA A 2 -12.09 -4.79 15.30
CA ALA A 2 -10.66 -4.57 15.50
C ALA A 2 -9.88 -5.12 14.30
N VAL A 3 -8.99 -4.30 13.75
CA VAL A 3 -8.03 -4.70 12.71
C VAL A 3 -6.65 -4.67 13.36
N LEU A 4 -5.93 -5.77 13.25
CA LEU A 4 -4.57 -5.93 13.75
C LEU A 4 -3.69 -6.17 12.52
N SER A 5 -2.69 -5.32 12.32
CA SER A 5 -1.72 -5.43 11.25
C SER A 5 -0.35 -5.71 11.85
N PHE A 6 0.39 -6.63 11.24
CA PHE A 6 1.72 -7.03 11.67
C PHE A 6 2.55 -7.36 10.43
N GLU A 7 3.81 -6.95 10.45
CA GLU A 7 4.81 -7.34 9.46
C GLU A 7 5.36 -8.71 9.84
N ILE A 8 5.17 -9.69 8.95
CA ILE A 8 5.55 -11.09 9.18
C ILE A 8 6.14 -11.66 7.91
N GLU A 9 7.12 -12.55 8.03
CA GLU A 9 7.61 -13.29 6.88
C GLU A 9 6.51 -14.24 6.35
N GLU A 10 6.46 -14.40 5.03
CA GLU A 10 5.47 -15.25 4.36
C GLU A 10 5.54 -16.71 4.84
N SER A 11 6.74 -17.18 5.19
CA SER A 11 7.00 -18.51 5.76
C SER A 11 6.33 -18.72 7.12
N GLU A 12 6.02 -17.66 7.86
CA GLU A 12 5.51 -17.70 9.23
C GLU A 12 3.99 -17.53 9.33
N VAL A 13 3.33 -17.13 8.22
CA VAL A 13 1.87 -16.93 8.13
C VAL A 13 1.09 -18.17 8.59
N SER A 14 1.57 -19.36 8.24
CA SER A 14 0.92 -20.64 8.61
C SER A 14 1.00 -20.91 10.11
N LYS A 15 2.12 -20.55 10.76
CA LYS A 15 2.32 -20.71 12.21
C LYS A 15 1.36 -19.79 12.97
N ILE A 16 1.29 -18.52 12.57
CA ILE A 16 0.43 -17.51 13.20
C ILE A 16 -1.04 -17.85 13.03
N ARG A 17 -1.45 -18.33 11.85
CA ARG A 17 -2.82 -18.81 11.61
C ARG A 17 -3.20 -19.93 12.59
N THR A 18 -2.28 -20.84 12.86
CA THR A 18 -2.51 -21.95 13.80
C THR A 18 -2.67 -21.43 15.22
N ILE A 19 -1.79 -20.53 15.67
CA ILE A 19 -1.88 -19.89 16.99
C ILE A 19 -3.20 -19.14 17.16
N LEU A 20 -3.61 -18.34 16.18
CA LEU A 20 -4.86 -17.56 16.24
C LEU A 20 -6.11 -18.47 16.29
N LYS A 21 -6.09 -19.61 15.60
CA LYS A 21 -7.17 -20.62 15.71
C LYS A 21 -7.22 -21.22 17.11
N VAL A 22 -6.08 -21.57 17.70
CA VAL A 22 -5.98 -22.09 19.08
C VAL A 22 -6.50 -21.07 20.09
N LEU A 23 -6.22 -19.78 19.88
CA LEU A 23 -6.72 -18.67 20.71
C LEU A 23 -8.22 -18.35 20.50
N GLY A 24 -8.93 -19.12 19.68
CA GLY A 24 -10.39 -19.01 19.52
C GLY A 24 -10.86 -18.06 18.41
N ALA A 25 -9.97 -17.60 17.53
CA ALA A 25 -10.38 -16.80 16.37
C ALA A 25 -11.09 -17.67 15.32
N LYS A 26 -12.43 -17.66 15.33
CA LYS A 26 -13.27 -18.50 14.45
C LYS A 26 -13.39 -17.99 13.01
N LYS A 27 -13.18 -16.69 12.76
CA LYS A 27 -13.31 -16.06 11.43
C LYS A 27 -12.13 -15.15 11.15
N LEU A 28 -11.02 -15.74 10.68
CA LEU A 28 -9.85 -15.00 10.23
C LEU A 28 -10.01 -14.67 8.74
N LYS A 29 -10.17 -13.38 8.42
CA LYS A 29 -10.00 -12.88 7.05
C LYS A 29 -8.57 -12.37 6.93
N ILE A 30 -7.71 -13.22 6.37
CA ILE A 30 -6.37 -12.79 5.97
C ILE A 30 -6.55 -12.11 4.62
N LYS A 31 -6.40 -10.79 4.60
CA LYS A 31 -6.14 -10.07 3.36
C LYS A 31 -4.64 -10.05 3.21
N GLU A 32 -4.14 -10.67 2.15
CA GLU A 32 -2.80 -10.33 1.71
C GLU A 32 -2.82 -8.86 1.32
N ASP A 33 -1.84 -8.11 1.80
CA ASP A 33 -1.70 -6.74 1.37
C ASP A 33 -1.34 -6.75 -0.11
N GLU A 34 -2.24 -6.30 -0.98
CA GLU A 34 -2.02 -6.26 -2.43
C GLU A 34 -1.07 -5.12 -2.82
N THR A 35 -0.65 -4.27 -1.86
CA THR A 35 0.33 -3.21 -2.08
C THR A 35 1.78 -3.71 -1.99
N LYS A 36 2.06 -4.95 -2.43
CA LYS A 36 3.38 -5.60 -2.36
C LYS A 36 4.38 -5.03 -3.37
N MET A 37 4.58 -3.71 -3.45
CA MET A 37 5.82 -3.25 -4.07
C MET A 37 6.94 -3.48 -3.07
N THR A 38 8.04 -4.06 -3.54
CA THR A 38 9.25 -4.18 -2.73
C THR A 38 9.80 -2.78 -2.40
N LYS A 39 10.61 -2.69 -1.35
CA LYS A 39 11.28 -1.44 -0.97
C LYS A 39 12.10 -0.87 -2.13
N GLU A 40 12.72 -1.73 -2.92
CA GLU A 40 13.50 -1.35 -4.12
C GLU A 40 12.60 -0.76 -5.21
N GLU A 41 11.48 -1.41 -5.51
CA GLU A 41 10.48 -0.90 -6.47
C GLU A 41 9.87 0.43 -6.04
N PHE A 42 9.66 0.62 -4.74
CA PHE A 42 9.19 1.88 -4.18
C PHE A 42 10.17 3.02 -4.47
N TYR A 43 11.45 2.84 -4.14
CA TYR A 43 12.45 3.88 -4.41
C TYR A 43 12.68 4.10 -5.90
N ALA A 44 12.68 3.04 -6.72
CA ALA A 44 12.77 3.17 -8.16
C ALA A 44 11.61 4.00 -8.75
N LYS A 45 10.40 3.86 -8.21
CA LYS A 45 9.23 4.65 -8.62
C LYS A 45 9.36 6.12 -8.21
N ILE A 46 9.92 6.40 -7.03
CA ILE A 46 10.22 7.77 -6.58
C ILE A 46 11.25 8.42 -7.51
N ASP A 47 12.36 7.74 -7.77
CA ASP A 47 13.42 8.26 -8.64
C ASP A 47 12.91 8.55 -10.05
N ARG A 48 12.07 7.65 -10.59
CA ARG A 48 11.40 7.87 -11.87
C ARG A 48 10.52 9.12 -11.85
N SER A 49 9.76 9.32 -10.77
CA SER A 49 8.87 10.48 -10.63
C SER A 49 9.66 11.79 -10.53
N ILE A 50 10.79 11.78 -9.82
CA ILE A 50 11.71 12.92 -9.74
C ILE A 50 12.28 13.26 -11.12
N LYS A 51 12.70 12.26 -11.90
CA LYS A 51 13.18 12.47 -13.27
C LYS A 51 12.09 13.06 -14.17
N GLN A 52 10.87 12.53 -14.10
CA GLN A 52 9.73 13.10 -14.85
C GLN A 52 9.46 14.55 -14.47
N ALA A 53 9.63 14.90 -13.19
CA ALA A 53 9.51 16.28 -12.73
C ALA A 53 10.59 17.18 -13.33
N ALA A 54 11.85 16.73 -13.36
CA ALA A 54 12.94 17.47 -13.98
C ALA A 54 12.76 17.65 -15.50
N GLU A 55 12.15 16.68 -16.18
CA GLU A 55 11.81 16.72 -17.60
C GLU A 55 10.55 17.57 -17.91
N GLY A 56 9.90 18.15 -16.89
CA GLY A 56 8.68 18.93 -17.06
C GLY A 56 7.43 18.10 -17.37
N ARG A 57 7.51 16.76 -17.25
CA ARG A 57 6.38 15.83 -17.41
C ARG A 57 5.53 15.78 -16.13
N VAL A 58 5.01 16.92 -15.73
CA VAL A 58 4.21 17.10 -14.51
C VAL A 58 2.84 17.68 -14.83
N THR A 59 1.86 17.35 -14.00
CA THR A 59 0.57 18.06 -14.02
C THR A 59 0.65 19.20 -13.02
N THR A 60 0.58 20.43 -13.51
CA THR A 60 0.58 21.63 -12.67
C THR A 60 -0.84 21.98 -12.29
N ILE A 61 -1.13 21.99 -10.99
CA ILE A 61 -2.42 22.35 -10.43
C ILE A 61 -2.25 23.68 -9.70
N ARG A 62 -3.03 24.70 -10.08
CA ARG A 62 -2.82 26.08 -9.60
C ARG A 62 -3.75 26.48 -8.47
N ASN A 63 -4.86 25.78 -8.30
CA ASN A 63 -5.85 26.12 -7.29
C ASN A 63 -6.61 24.89 -6.77
N LYS A 64 -7.36 25.10 -5.69
CA LYS A 64 -8.12 24.06 -5.00
C LYS A 64 -9.22 23.44 -5.87
N SER A 65 -9.83 24.20 -6.78
CA SER A 65 -10.87 23.68 -7.67
C SER A 65 -10.29 22.73 -8.70
N GLU A 66 -9.18 23.09 -9.34
CA GLU A 66 -8.44 22.23 -10.27
C GLU A 66 -7.96 20.95 -9.57
N LEU A 67 -7.48 21.06 -8.32
CA LEU A 67 -7.09 19.89 -7.53
C LEU A 67 -8.27 18.94 -7.33
N LYS A 68 -9.42 19.48 -6.94
CA LYS A 68 -10.62 18.68 -6.71
C LYS A 68 -11.05 17.97 -8.00
N SER A 69 -11.14 18.70 -9.10
CA SER A 69 -11.49 18.12 -10.40
C SER A 69 -10.48 17.07 -10.88
N PHE A 70 -9.19 17.25 -10.61
CA PHE A 70 -8.16 16.27 -10.96
C PHE A 70 -8.34 14.96 -10.17
N LEU A 71 -8.55 15.07 -8.85
CA LEU A 71 -8.72 13.91 -7.97
C LEU A 71 -10.04 13.16 -8.22
N ASP A 72 -11.12 13.88 -8.56
CA ASP A 72 -12.42 13.28 -8.87
C ASP A 72 -12.39 12.47 -10.19
N ASN A 73 -11.38 12.68 -11.05
CA ASN A 73 -11.18 11.96 -12.31
C ASN A 73 -10.04 10.91 -12.26
N LEU A 74 -9.49 10.64 -11.07
CA LEU A 74 -8.40 9.68 -10.85
C LEU A 74 -8.94 8.29 -10.50
#